data_AF-A0A5C8HYW6-F1
#
_entry.id   AF-A0A5C8HYW6-F1
#
_cell.length_a   1.000
_cell.length_b   1.000
_cell.length_c   1.000
_cell.angle_alpha   90.00
_cell.angle_beta   90.00
_cell.angle_gamma   90.00
#
_symmetry.space_group_name_H-M   'P 1'
#
loop_
_entity.id
_entity.type
_entity.pdbx_description
1 polymer ?
#
loop_
_entity_poly.entity_id
_entity_poly.type
_entity_poly.pdbx_seq_one_letter_code
_entity_poly.pdbx_strand_id
1 'polypeptide(L)'
;MIENFLRRPRGVAEILADAVRVAGVLSILVAAIWWTGTDAGILSLALPALLAPRFVGVRPGFDIAYGVTVLIASWSNVLDLYRTITGWDLVVHTVCTGLIAAIAYLALVRWGIAPPPREARRAAVIFTAALGLAASAVWEIIEWIGKTFVTDEIFVTYTDTIGDMAVGALGSIAAGFLVARVRLLRD
;
A
#
# COMPACT_ATOMS: atom_id res chain seq x y z
N MET A 1 19.26 5.28 -1.44
CA MET A 1 17.79 5.50 -1.30
C MET A 1 17.42 6.95 -1.03
N ILE A 2 18.12 7.67 -0.14
CA ILE A 2 17.82 9.10 0.11
C ILE A 2 17.97 9.96 -1.17
N GLU A 3 18.89 9.60 -2.05
CA GLU A 3 19.06 10.26 -3.36
C GLU A 3 17.80 10.14 -4.24
N ASN A 4 17.13 8.99 -4.24
CA ASN A 4 15.87 8.80 -4.97
C ASN A 4 14.77 9.71 -4.41
N PHE A 5 14.74 9.83 -3.07
CA PHE A 5 13.78 10.67 -2.36
C PHE A 5 13.96 12.16 -2.70
N LEU A 6 15.20 12.66 -2.64
CA LEU A 6 15.50 14.08 -2.87
C LEU A 6 15.49 14.48 -4.36
N ARG A 7 15.41 13.50 -5.27
CA ARG A 7 15.40 13.76 -6.71
C ARG A 7 14.18 14.60 -7.09
N ARG A 8 14.44 15.65 -7.89
CA ARG A 8 13.38 16.49 -8.48
C ARG A 8 12.60 15.70 -9.54
N PRO A 9 11.26 15.83 -9.60
CA PRO A 9 10.46 15.19 -10.64
C PRO A 9 10.84 15.73 -12.03
N ARG A 10 10.96 14.85 -13.01
CA ARG A 10 11.22 15.18 -14.42
C ARG A 10 10.09 14.63 -15.28
N GLY A 11 9.34 15.55 -15.90
CA GLY A 11 8.23 15.23 -16.79
C GLY A 11 6.90 15.01 -16.07
N VAL A 12 5.82 14.94 -16.87
CA VAL A 12 4.43 14.95 -16.38
C VAL A 12 4.13 13.80 -15.42
N ALA A 13 4.58 12.58 -15.72
CA ALA A 13 4.26 11.42 -14.89
C ALA A 13 4.88 11.49 -13.49
N GLU A 14 6.07 12.06 -13.33
CA GLU A 14 6.69 12.23 -12.00
C GLU A 14 6.02 13.35 -11.21
N ILE A 15 5.58 14.41 -11.90
CA ILE A 15 4.78 15.49 -11.28
C ILE A 15 3.43 14.93 -10.79
N LEU A 16 2.77 14.09 -11.59
CA LEU A 16 1.51 13.45 -11.19
C LEU A 16 1.69 12.55 -9.96
N ALA A 17 2.77 11.78 -9.89
CA ALA A 17 3.07 10.98 -8.69
C ALA A 17 3.25 11.85 -7.44
N ASP A 18 3.87 13.03 -7.58
CA ASP A 18 4.01 13.99 -6.49
C ASP A 18 2.68 14.66 -6.13
N ALA A 19 1.82 14.93 -7.12
CA ALA A 19 0.48 15.44 -6.89
C ALA A 19 -0.37 14.45 -6.07
N VAL A 20 -0.23 13.13 -6.29
CA VAL A 20 -0.89 12.10 -5.46
C VAL A 20 -0.46 12.19 -4.00
N ARG A 21 0.83 12.43 -3.72
CA ARG A 21 1.33 12.61 -2.34
C ARG A 21 0.76 13.86 -1.70
N VAL A 22 0.73 14.97 -2.44
CA VAL A 22 0.12 16.23 -1.99
C VAL A 22 -1.37 16.01 -1.70
N ALA A 23 -2.08 15.29 -2.57
CA ALA A 23 -3.47 14.92 -2.35
C ALA A 23 -3.65 14.11 -1.05
N GLY A 24 -2.72 13.22 -0.71
CA GLY A 24 -2.72 12.51 0.59
C GLY A 24 -2.61 13.44 1.79
N VAL A 25 -1.66 14.40 1.76
CA VAL A 25 -1.53 15.40 2.84
C VAL A 25 -2.79 16.27 2.94
N LEU A 26 -3.32 16.73 1.81
CA LEU A 26 -4.55 17.50 1.78
C LEU A 26 -5.74 16.68 2.29
N SER A 27 -5.80 15.38 2.00
CA SER A 27 -6.87 14.49 2.47
C SER A 27 -6.91 14.43 4.00
N ILE A 28 -5.75 14.40 4.67
CA ILE A 28 -5.68 14.44 6.15
C ILE A 28 -6.27 15.74 6.69
N LEU A 29 -5.90 16.88 6.09
CA LEU A 29 -6.42 18.18 6.50
C LEU A 29 -7.94 18.25 6.28
N VAL A 30 -8.41 17.75 5.13
CA VAL A 30 -9.82 17.68 4.80
C VAL A 30 -10.57 16.83 5.83
N ALA A 31 -10.10 15.62 6.12
CA ALA A 31 -10.74 14.76 7.11
C ALA A 31 -10.70 15.36 8.52
N ALA A 32 -9.61 16.02 8.91
CA ALA A 32 -9.51 16.66 10.22
C ALA A 32 -10.49 17.84 10.40
N ILE A 33 -10.89 18.50 9.31
CA ILE A 33 -11.82 19.65 9.34
C ILE A 33 -13.28 19.20 9.22
N TRP A 34 -13.55 18.23 8.34
CA TRP A 34 -14.91 17.87 7.93
C TRP A 34 -15.39 16.48 8.39
N TRP A 35 -14.50 15.66 8.95
CA TRP A 35 -14.78 14.31 9.45
C TRP A 35 -14.31 14.16 10.91
N THR A 36 -14.07 12.93 11.36
CA THR A 36 -13.64 12.62 12.72
C THR A 36 -12.11 12.65 12.87
N GLY A 37 -11.64 12.77 14.12
CA GLY A 37 -10.21 12.60 14.43
C GLY A 37 -9.68 11.22 14.06
N THR A 38 -10.51 10.18 14.17
CA THR A 38 -10.19 8.81 13.76
C THR A 38 -9.95 8.72 12.25
N ASP A 39 -10.81 9.35 11.44
CA ASP A 39 -10.67 9.39 9.99
C ASP A 39 -9.36 10.08 9.55
N ALA A 40 -9.05 11.21 10.18
CA ALA A 40 -7.78 11.90 9.96
C ALA A 40 -6.57 11.04 10.38
N GLY A 41 -6.71 10.27 11.47
CA GLY A 41 -5.72 9.30 11.93
C GLY A 41 -5.46 8.19 10.91
N ILE A 42 -6.52 7.58 10.37
CA ILE A 42 -6.43 6.53 9.35
C ILE A 42 -5.78 7.06 8.07
N LEU A 43 -6.18 8.24 7.60
CA LEU A 43 -5.53 8.89 6.46
C LEU A 43 -4.05 9.23 6.74
N SER A 44 -3.68 9.51 7.99
CA SER A 44 -2.28 9.75 8.37
C SER A 44 -1.42 8.48 8.24
N LEU A 45 -1.98 7.29 8.47
CA LEU A 45 -1.30 6.02 8.24
C LEU A 45 -0.95 5.78 6.75
N ALA A 46 -1.61 6.48 5.83
CA ALA A 46 -1.29 6.42 4.40
C ALA A 46 0.04 7.12 4.05
N LEU A 47 0.51 8.08 4.86
CA LEU A 47 1.68 8.90 4.50
C LEU A 47 2.96 8.07 4.32
N PRO A 48 3.35 7.16 5.24
CA PRO A 48 4.52 6.32 5.03
C PRO A 48 4.42 5.50 3.74
N ALA A 49 3.23 4.96 3.44
CA ALA A 49 2.97 4.23 2.21
C ALA A 49 3.19 5.13 0.99
N LEU A 50 2.57 6.30 0.91
CA LEU A 50 2.70 7.25 -0.21
C LEU A 50 4.15 7.71 -0.47
N LEU A 51 4.99 7.73 0.56
CA LEU A 51 6.41 8.09 0.45
C LEU A 51 7.29 6.91 0.01
N ALA A 52 6.90 5.66 0.31
CA ALA A 52 7.71 4.47 0.06
C ALA A 52 8.17 4.30 -1.41
N PRO A 53 7.31 4.48 -2.44
CA PRO A 53 7.73 4.42 -3.85
C PRO A 53 8.87 5.38 -4.20
N ARG A 54 8.91 6.55 -3.54
CA ARG A 54 9.92 7.58 -3.77
C ARG A 54 11.29 7.16 -3.25
N PHE A 55 11.34 6.55 -2.06
CA PHE A 55 12.57 5.99 -1.50
C PHE A 55 13.10 4.81 -2.33
N VAL A 56 12.20 3.92 -2.77
CA VAL A 56 12.56 2.75 -3.60
C VAL A 56 12.97 3.16 -5.01
N GLY A 57 12.48 4.30 -5.53
CA GLY A 57 12.82 4.79 -6.86
C GLY A 57 12.14 3.99 -7.98
N VAL A 58 10.86 3.68 -7.80
CA VAL A 58 10.05 2.98 -8.82
C VAL A 58 9.64 3.91 -9.96
N ARG A 59 9.23 3.33 -11.10
CA ARG A 59 8.76 4.07 -12.28
C ARG A 59 7.47 4.83 -11.95
N PRO A 60 7.26 6.03 -12.52
CA PRO A 60 6.16 6.90 -12.13
C PRO A 60 4.77 6.29 -12.36
N GLY A 61 4.58 5.45 -13.38
CA GLY A 61 3.29 4.79 -13.58
C GLY A 61 2.93 3.83 -12.43
N PHE A 62 3.90 3.08 -11.92
CA PHE A 62 3.70 2.21 -10.76
C PHE A 62 3.54 3.02 -9.47
N ASP A 63 4.30 4.12 -9.33
CA ASP A 63 4.18 5.08 -8.22
C ASP A 63 2.75 5.65 -8.13
N ILE A 64 2.20 6.14 -9.25
CA ILE A 64 0.83 6.67 -9.32
C ILE A 64 -0.19 5.60 -8.97
N ALA A 65 -0.10 4.41 -9.59
CA ALA A 65 -1.05 3.32 -9.34
C ALA A 65 -1.03 2.90 -7.85
N TYR A 66 0.16 2.79 -7.27
CA TYR A 66 0.34 2.52 -5.85
C TYR A 66 -0.31 3.62 -4.99
N GLY A 67 0.04 4.89 -5.23
CA GLY A 67 -0.44 5.98 -4.40
C GLY A 67 -1.95 6.18 -4.48
N VAL A 68 -2.52 6.08 -5.69
CA VAL A 68 -3.97 6.15 -5.89
C VAL A 68 -4.67 5.00 -5.18
N THR A 69 -4.13 3.77 -5.25
CA THR A 69 -4.71 2.61 -4.55
C THR A 69 -4.72 2.84 -3.03
N VAL A 70 -3.61 3.34 -2.47
CA VAL A 70 -3.52 3.67 -1.04
C VAL A 70 -4.55 4.74 -0.66
N LEU A 71 -4.69 5.80 -1.46
CA LEU A 71 -5.71 6.83 -1.19
C LEU A 71 -7.12 6.29 -1.29
N ILE A 72 -7.41 5.43 -2.28
CA ILE A 72 -8.71 4.76 -2.39
C ILE A 72 -8.98 3.93 -1.14
N ALA A 73 -8.00 3.16 -0.66
CA ALA A 73 -8.14 2.36 0.56
C ALA A 73 -8.46 3.24 1.78
N SER A 74 -7.71 4.34 1.97
CA SER A 74 -7.96 5.24 3.11
C SER A 74 -9.30 5.97 3.02
N TRP A 75 -9.66 6.48 1.84
CA TRP A 75 -10.95 7.15 1.64
C TRP A 75 -12.13 6.18 1.69
N SER A 76 -11.92 4.89 1.39
CA SER A 76 -12.95 3.86 1.55
C SER A 76 -13.38 3.72 3.01
N ASN A 77 -12.46 3.92 3.96
CA ASN A 77 -12.83 3.99 5.37
C ASN A 77 -13.67 5.24 5.67
N VAL A 78 -13.16 6.41 5.27
CA VAL A 78 -13.78 7.72 5.59
C VAL A 78 -15.19 7.87 4.98
N LEU A 79 -15.39 7.31 3.79
CA LEU A 79 -16.68 7.33 3.08
C LEU A 79 -17.54 6.09 3.37
N ASP A 80 -17.08 5.23 4.28
CA ASP A 80 -17.79 4.03 4.70
C ASP A 80 -18.09 3.02 3.56
N LEU A 81 -17.19 2.94 2.59
CA LEU A 81 -17.34 2.06 1.43
C LEU A 81 -17.21 0.58 1.79
N TYR A 82 -16.43 0.26 2.83
CA TYR A 82 -16.27 -1.11 3.31
C TYR A 82 -17.57 -1.70 3.86
N ARG A 83 -18.42 -0.87 4.48
CA ARG A 83 -19.76 -1.30 4.93
C ARG A 83 -20.80 -1.24 3.82
N THR A 84 -20.68 -0.29 2.90
CA THR A 84 -21.76 -0.01 1.93
C THR A 84 -21.65 -0.78 0.61
N ILE A 85 -20.45 -1.22 0.21
CA ILE A 85 -20.24 -1.95 -1.05
C ILE A 85 -19.79 -3.39 -0.74
N THR A 86 -20.67 -4.36 -0.99
CA THR A 86 -20.38 -5.78 -0.74
C THR A 86 -19.12 -6.25 -1.45
N GLY A 87 -18.17 -6.79 -0.67
CA GLY A 87 -16.91 -7.35 -1.19
C GLY A 87 -15.87 -6.31 -1.62
N TRP A 88 -16.14 -5.02 -1.43
CA TRP A 88 -15.18 -3.96 -1.75
C TRP A 88 -13.90 -4.08 -0.94
N ASP A 89 -14.05 -4.43 0.33
CA ASP A 89 -12.97 -4.63 1.26
C ASP A 89 -11.96 -5.68 0.75
N LEU A 90 -12.45 -6.87 0.37
CA LEU A 90 -11.63 -7.91 -0.24
C LEU A 90 -10.90 -7.45 -1.52
N VAL A 91 -11.54 -6.61 -2.34
CA VAL A 91 -10.91 -6.05 -3.56
C VAL A 91 -9.76 -5.12 -3.17
N VAL A 92 -9.99 -4.23 -2.20
CA VAL A 92 -8.96 -3.31 -1.71
C VAL A 92 -7.82 -4.09 -1.06
N HIS A 93 -8.10 -5.06 -0.19
CA HIS A 93 -7.08 -5.92 0.41
C HIS A 93 -6.27 -6.68 -0.63
N THR A 94 -6.91 -7.21 -1.67
CA THR A 94 -6.19 -7.88 -2.77
C THR A 94 -5.22 -6.93 -3.47
N VAL A 95 -5.71 -5.77 -3.92
CA VAL A 95 -4.90 -4.86 -4.76
C VAL A 95 -3.87 -4.11 -3.92
N CYS A 96 -4.29 -3.50 -2.81
CA CYS A 96 -3.44 -2.69 -1.95
C CYS A 96 -2.32 -3.51 -1.34
N THR A 97 -2.63 -4.67 -0.74
CA THR A 97 -1.61 -5.57 -0.16
C THR A 97 -0.62 -6.01 -1.23
N GLY A 98 -1.09 -6.40 -2.42
CA GLY A 98 -0.19 -6.81 -3.50
C GLY A 98 0.80 -5.71 -3.91
N LEU A 99 0.34 -4.47 -4.03
CA LEU A 99 1.19 -3.32 -4.36
C LEU A 99 2.16 -2.97 -3.23
N ILE A 100 1.73 -3.04 -1.97
CA ILE A 100 2.59 -2.89 -0.78
C ILE A 100 3.67 -3.98 -0.75
N ALA A 101 3.30 -5.22 -0.98
CA ALA A 101 4.22 -6.35 -1.03
C ALA A 101 5.28 -6.18 -2.13
N ALA A 102 4.87 -5.71 -3.32
CA ALA A 102 5.79 -5.42 -4.41
C ALA A 102 6.80 -4.31 -4.05
N ILE A 103 6.35 -3.22 -3.41
CA ILE A 103 7.24 -2.16 -2.90
C ILE A 103 8.20 -2.73 -1.85
N ALA A 104 7.71 -3.54 -0.92
CA ALA A 104 8.53 -4.15 0.12
C ALA A 104 9.62 -5.06 -0.48
N TYR A 105 9.28 -5.91 -1.44
CA TYR A 105 10.25 -6.77 -2.11
C TYR A 105 11.30 -5.93 -2.87
N LEU A 106 10.88 -4.91 -3.61
CA LEU A 106 11.80 -4.01 -4.30
C LEU A 106 12.70 -3.21 -3.34
N ALA A 107 12.22 -2.87 -2.14
CA ALA A 107 13.04 -2.27 -1.09
C ALA A 107 14.12 -3.25 -0.60
N LEU A 108 13.79 -4.53 -0.39
CA LEU A 108 14.78 -5.55 -0.04
C LEU A 108 15.85 -5.71 -1.13
N VAL A 109 15.46 -5.63 -2.41
CA VAL A 109 16.41 -5.64 -3.53
C VAL A 109 17.34 -4.43 -3.47
N ARG A 110 16.80 -3.23 -3.19
CA ARG A 110 17.60 -2.00 -3.03
C ARG A 110 18.59 -2.06 -1.87
N TRP A 111 18.25 -2.80 -0.81
CA TRP A 111 19.12 -3.02 0.34
C TRP A 111 20.12 -4.18 0.14
N GLY A 112 20.10 -4.86 -1.02
CA GLY A 112 20.97 -6.01 -1.27
C GLY A 112 20.61 -7.25 -0.45
N ILE A 113 19.42 -7.28 0.16
CA ILE A 113 18.92 -8.40 0.98
C ILE A 113 18.30 -9.48 0.11
N ALA A 114 17.59 -9.08 -0.96
CA ALA A 114 16.90 -10.00 -1.86
C ALA A 114 17.50 -9.93 -3.29
N PRO A 115 17.51 -11.04 -4.04
CA PRO A 115 18.07 -11.08 -5.38
C PRO A 115 17.24 -10.23 -6.36
N PRO A 116 17.88 -9.65 -7.40
CA PRO A 116 17.17 -8.93 -8.45
C PRO A 116 16.06 -9.78 -9.10
N PRO A 117 14.87 -9.22 -9.40
CA PRO A 117 13.73 -10.01 -9.85
C PRO A 117 13.97 -10.81 -11.13
N ARG A 118 14.81 -10.29 -12.04
CA ARG A 118 15.12 -10.91 -13.33
C ARG A 118 16.02 -12.14 -13.19
N GLU A 119 16.87 -12.15 -12.18
CA GLU A 119 17.83 -13.23 -11.92
C GLU A 119 17.16 -14.39 -11.15
N ALA A 120 16.18 -14.08 -10.30
CA ALA A 120 15.52 -15.06 -9.45
C ALA A 120 13.99 -14.91 -9.46
N ARG A 121 13.35 -15.08 -10.63
CA ARG A 121 11.90 -14.86 -10.80
C ARG A 121 11.02 -15.65 -9.83
N ARG A 122 11.36 -16.91 -9.53
CA ARG A 122 10.61 -17.72 -8.57
C ARG A 122 10.75 -17.17 -7.15
N ALA A 123 11.96 -16.77 -6.77
CA ALA A 123 12.20 -16.13 -5.48
C ALA A 123 11.43 -14.82 -5.37
N ALA A 124 11.39 -14.00 -6.42
CA ALA A 124 10.60 -12.76 -6.44
C ALA A 124 9.11 -13.01 -6.10
N VAL A 125 8.50 -14.03 -6.70
CA VAL A 125 7.09 -14.39 -6.40
C VAL A 125 6.94 -14.84 -4.95
N ILE A 126 7.81 -15.73 -4.48
CA ILE A 126 7.75 -16.29 -3.11
C ILE A 126 7.96 -15.19 -2.06
N PHE A 127 8.99 -14.34 -2.22
CA PHE A 127 9.25 -13.22 -1.32
C PHE A 127 8.11 -12.22 -1.32
N THR A 128 7.57 -11.86 -2.50
CA THR A 128 6.44 -10.92 -2.56
C THR A 128 5.21 -11.50 -1.87
N ALA A 129 4.90 -12.79 -2.08
CA ALA A 129 3.79 -13.45 -1.38
C ALA A 129 3.98 -13.48 0.14
N ALA A 130 5.17 -13.83 0.62
CA ALA A 130 5.49 -13.86 2.05
C ALA A 130 5.43 -12.47 2.70
N LEU A 131 5.95 -11.45 2.01
CA LEU A 131 5.87 -10.05 2.45
C LEU A 131 4.44 -9.53 2.45
N GLY A 132 3.61 -9.98 1.51
CA GLY A 132 2.19 -9.71 1.47
C GLY A 132 1.44 -10.24 2.68
N LEU A 133 1.62 -11.53 2.97
CA LEU A 133 1.06 -12.15 4.19
C LEU A 133 1.52 -11.44 5.46
N ALA A 134 2.80 -11.07 5.54
CA ALA A 134 3.33 -10.32 6.68
C ALA A 134 2.72 -8.92 6.78
N ALA A 135 2.57 -8.21 5.66
CA ALA A 135 1.93 -6.90 5.61
C ALA A 135 0.45 -6.96 6.00
N SER A 136 -0.29 -7.97 5.52
CA SER A 136 -1.67 -8.20 5.95
C SER A 136 -1.72 -8.46 7.45
N ALA A 137 -0.90 -9.36 7.99
CA ALA A 137 -0.87 -9.61 9.43
C ALA A 137 -0.60 -8.33 10.26
N VAL A 138 0.31 -7.47 9.79
CA VAL A 138 0.57 -6.17 10.44
C VAL A 138 -0.65 -5.26 10.38
N TRP A 139 -1.36 -5.22 9.25
CA TRP A 139 -2.58 -4.43 9.12
C TRP A 139 -3.69 -4.90 10.07
N GLU A 140 -3.94 -6.21 10.14
CA GLU A 140 -4.91 -6.80 11.06
C GLU A 140 -4.59 -6.49 12.53
N ILE A 141 -3.30 -6.47 12.89
CA ILE A 141 -2.86 -6.05 14.23
C ILE A 141 -3.17 -4.57 14.45
N ILE A 142 -2.96 -3.71 13.46
CA ILE A 142 -3.28 -2.27 13.54
C ILE A 142 -4.78 -2.07 13.73
N GLU A 143 -5.63 -2.80 12.99
CA GLU A 143 -7.08 -2.73 13.14
C GLU A 143 -7.54 -3.26 14.50
N TRP A 144 -6.98 -4.37 14.96
CA TRP A 144 -7.24 -4.87 16.31
C TRP A 144 -6.84 -3.85 17.38
N ILE A 145 -5.68 -3.19 17.25
CA ILE A 145 -5.26 -2.11 18.17
C ILE A 145 -6.25 -0.94 18.11
N GLY A 146 -6.62 -0.50 16.90
CA GLY A 146 -7.60 0.56 16.70
C GLY A 146 -8.95 0.24 17.37
N LYS A 147 -9.46 -0.97 17.11
CA LYS A 147 -10.70 -1.45 17.71
C LYS A 147 -10.64 -1.51 19.23
N THR A 148 -9.52 -1.99 19.77
CA THR A 148 -9.36 -2.26 21.21
C THR A 148 -9.14 -0.99 22.02
N PHE A 149 -8.41 -0.01 21.47
CA PHE A 149 -7.91 1.13 22.22
C PHE A 149 -8.40 2.50 21.71
N VAL A 150 -9.01 2.58 20.53
CA VAL A 150 -9.43 3.86 19.92
C VAL A 150 -10.95 3.95 19.76
N THR A 151 -11.59 3.00 19.08
CA THR A 151 -13.05 3.01 18.84
C THR A 151 -13.57 1.62 18.50
N ASP A 152 -14.77 1.27 18.96
CA ASP A 152 -15.43 0.00 18.66
C ASP A 152 -16.08 -0.06 17.26
N GLU A 153 -16.08 1.06 16.52
CA GLU A 153 -16.59 1.14 15.15
C GLU A 153 -15.70 0.42 14.13
N ILE A 154 -14.42 0.18 14.46
CA ILE A 154 -13.51 -0.58 13.59
C ILE A 154 -13.95 -2.04 13.58
N PHE A 155 -14.35 -2.50 12.40
CA PHE A 155 -14.80 -3.86 12.19
C PHE A 155 -13.60 -4.80 12.23
N VAL A 156 -13.63 -5.77 13.16
CA VAL A 156 -12.64 -6.84 13.24
C VAL A 156 -13.36 -8.09 13.71
N THR A 157 -13.37 -9.11 12.86
CA THR A 157 -13.86 -10.46 13.19
C THR A 157 -12.90 -11.52 12.67
N TYR A 158 -13.01 -12.76 13.15
CA TYR A 158 -12.12 -13.83 12.68
C TYR A 158 -12.23 -14.09 11.17
N THR A 159 -13.45 -14.08 10.62
CA THR A 159 -13.70 -14.34 9.20
C THR A 159 -13.18 -13.22 8.31
N ASP A 160 -13.33 -11.99 8.77
CA ASP A 160 -12.83 -10.76 8.16
C ASP A 160 -11.30 -10.81 8.05
N THR A 161 -10.63 -10.84 9.20
CA THR A 161 -9.17 -10.95 9.31
C THR A 161 -8.56 -12.08 8.48
N ILE A 162 -9.11 -13.29 8.56
CA ILE A 162 -8.58 -14.41 7.77
C ILE A 162 -8.89 -14.24 6.28
N GLY A 163 -10.04 -13.68 5.94
CA GLY A 163 -10.42 -13.35 4.57
C GLY A 163 -9.45 -12.37 3.94
N ASP A 164 -9.14 -11.28 4.64
CA ASP A 164 -8.26 -10.21 4.20
C ASP A 164 -6.83 -10.66 4.04
N MET A 165 -6.32 -11.44 4.99
CA MET A 165 -5.01 -12.07 4.85
C MET A 165 -4.95 -13.04 3.66
N ALA A 166 -6.01 -13.83 3.42
CA ALA A 166 -6.05 -14.79 2.32
C ALA A 166 -6.07 -14.09 0.96
N VAL A 167 -6.94 -13.10 0.75
CA VAL A 167 -7.03 -12.37 -0.53
C VAL A 167 -5.83 -11.44 -0.72
N GLY A 168 -5.29 -10.86 0.37
CA GLY A 168 -4.04 -10.11 0.36
C GLY A 168 -2.85 -10.97 -0.08
N ALA A 169 -2.79 -12.24 0.33
CA ALA A 169 -1.78 -13.19 -0.15
C ALA A 169 -1.92 -13.47 -1.65
N LEU A 170 -3.15 -13.68 -2.15
CA LEU A 170 -3.42 -13.88 -3.58
C LEU A 170 -3.00 -12.67 -4.42
N GLY A 171 -3.35 -11.46 -3.97
CA GLY A 171 -2.91 -10.21 -4.58
C GLY A 171 -1.39 -10.06 -4.61
N SER A 172 -0.72 -10.50 -3.54
CA SER A 172 0.73 -10.46 -3.42
C SER A 172 1.45 -11.48 -4.30
N ILE A 173 0.85 -12.66 -4.52
CA ILE A 173 1.32 -13.62 -5.53
C ILE A 173 1.23 -12.99 -6.92
N ALA A 174 0.09 -12.38 -7.26
CA ALA A 174 -0.10 -11.70 -8.54
C ALA A 174 0.90 -10.54 -8.73
N ALA A 175 1.14 -9.74 -7.69
CA ALA A 175 2.14 -8.69 -7.68
C ALA A 175 3.57 -9.24 -7.80
N GLY A 176 3.86 -10.39 -7.19
CA GLY A 176 5.15 -11.07 -7.35
C GLY A 176 5.41 -11.47 -8.80
N PHE A 177 4.38 -11.96 -9.50
CA PHE A 177 4.45 -12.21 -10.94
C PHE A 177 4.65 -10.93 -11.76
N LEU A 178 4.02 -9.83 -11.36
CA LEU A 178 4.24 -8.52 -11.99
C LEU A 178 5.71 -8.08 -11.83
N VAL A 179 6.25 -8.10 -10.62
CA VAL A 179 7.64 -7.68 -10.34
C VAL A 179 8.65 -8.59 -11.07
N ALA A 180 8.36 -9.89 -11.18
CA ALA A 180 9.23 -10.85 -11.87
C ALA A 180 9.29 -10.63 -13.40
N ARG A 181 8.25 -10.00 -14.00
CA ARG A 181 8.13 -9.84 -15.46
C ARG A 181 8.33 -8.41 -15.94
N VAL A 182 7.95 -7.43 -15.13
CA VAL A 182 7.95 -6.01 -15.49
C VAL A 182 9.06 -5.28 -14.73
N ARG A 183 9.82 -4.45 -15.45
CA ARG A 183 10.82 -3.58 -14.81
C ARG A 183 10.09 -2.43 -14.13
N LEU A 184 9.96 -2.52 -12.81
CA LEU A 184 9.29 -1.48 -12.00
C LEU A 184 10.28 -0.47 -11.40
N LEU A 185 11.57 -0.80 -11.30
CA LEU A 185 12.61 0.16 -10.95
C LEU A 185 12.95 1.06 -12.16
N ARG A 186 13.38 2.30 -11.89
CA ARG A 186 13.72 3.28 -12.94
C ARG A 186 15.07 2.97 -13.61
N ASP A 187 16.00 2.40 -12.86
CA ASP A 187 17.36 2.02 -13.25
C ASP A 187 17.49 0.59 -13.72
#